data_AF-A0A5C1I5N9-F1
#
_entry.id   AF-A0A5C1I5N9-F1
#
_cell.length_a   1.000
_cell.length_b   1.000
_cell.length_c   1.000
_cell.angle_alpha   90.00
_cell.angle_beta   90.00
_cell.angle_gamma   90.00
#
_symmetry.space_group_name_H-M   'P 1'
#
loop_
_entity.id
_entity.type
_entity.pdbx_description
1 polymer ?
#
loop_
_entity_poly.entity_id
_entity_poly.type
_entity_poly.pdbx_seq_one_letter_code
_entity_poly.pdbx_strand_id
1 'polypeptide(L)' 'MEIVDKIKEVFEPNFELLTVTRSGPDSLNAEAYITIDAQHEGKTHKRVFREAELVQLNAEGKLAETIRALCAVILTSED' A
#
# COMPACT_ATOMS: atom_id res chain seq x y z
N MET A 1 -3.08 7.61 13.20
CA MET A 1 -2.43 7.66 11.88
C MET A 1 -3.12 6.64 11.01
N GLU A 2 -3.66 7.04 9.87
CA GLU A 2 -4.42 6.14 9.00
C GLU A 2 -3.45 5.19 8.25
N ILE A 3 -3.95 4.01 7.85
CA ILE A 3 -3.14 3.01 7.13
C ILE A 3 -2.59 3.60 5.81
N VAL A 4 -3.38 4.44 5.15
CA VAL A 4 -3.00 5.15 3.92
C VAL A 4 -1.80 6.06 4.16
N ASP A 5 -1.76 6.80 5.27
CA ASP A 5 -0.62 7.68 5.59
C ASP A 5 0.67 6.88 5.74
N LYS A 6 0.61 5.72 6.41
CA LYS A 6 1.78 4.85 6.60
C LYS A 6 2.30 4.28 5.28
N ILE A 7 1.41 3.94 4.36
CA ILE A 7 1.79 3.48 3.02
C ILE A 7 2.48 4.60 2.26
N LYS A 8 1.90 5.80 2.26
CA LYS A 8 2.46 6.98 1.60
C LYS A 8 3.83 7.35 2.13
N GLU A 9 4.02 7.38 3.45
CA GLU A 9 5.32 7.69 4.08
C GLU A 9 6.45 6.78 3.58
N VAL A 10 6.17 5.50 3.29
CA VAL A 10 7.16 4.56 2.78
C VAL A 10 7.35 4.68 1.27
N PHE A 11 6.27 4.90 0.50
CA PHE A 11 6.28 4.85 -0.96
C PHE A 11 6.66 6.19 -1.61
N GLU A 12 6.15 7.31 -1.11
CA GLU A 12 6.37 8.65 -1.69
C GLU A 12 7.84 9.00 -1.98
N PRO A 13 8.83 8.67 -1.14
CA PRO A 13 10.23 9.01 -1.45
C PRO A 13 10.87 8.16 -2.55
N ASN A 14 10.23 7.06 -2.97
CA ASN A 14 10.83 6.07 -3.87
C ASN A 14 10.19 6.02 -5.27
N PHE A 15 9.01 6.62 -5.45
CA PHE A 15 8.21 6.51 -6.66
C PHE A 15 7.97 7.88 -7.31
N GLU A 16 8.01 7.93 -8.64
CA GLU A 16 7.78 9.16 -9.42
C GLU A 16 6.34 9.65 -9.29
N LEU A 17 5.41 8.69 -9.26
CA LEU A 17 3.98 8.91 -9.04
C LEU A 17 3.48 7.85 -8.07
N LEU A 18 2.69 8.27 -7.08
CA LEU A 18 2.03 7.39 -6.13
C LEU A 18 0.57 7.79 -5.98
N THR A 19 -0.33 6.84 -6.21
CA THR A 19 -1.75 6.96 -5.92
C THR A 19 -2.17 5.84 -4.96
N VAL A 20 -2.63 6.21 -3.78
CA VAL A 20 -3.22 5.27 -2.82
C VAL A 20 -4.70 5.60 -2.68
N THR A 21 -5.55 4.67 -3.13
CA THR A 21 -7.02 4.83 -3.11
C THR A 21 -7.65 3.79 -2.19
N ARG A 22 -8.56 4.26 -1.33
CA ARG A 22 -9.44 3.43 -0.53
C ARG A 22 -10.76 3.28 -1.28
N SER A 23 -11.16 2.04 -1.56
CA SER A 23 -12.37 1.71 -2.30
C SER A 23 -13.19 0.69 -1.51
N GLY A 24 -14.47 0.96 -1.32
CA GLY A 24 -15.39 0.07 -0.62
C GLY A 24 -16.35 0.82 0.28
N PRO A 25 -17.40 0.16 0.79
CA PRO A 25 -18.38 0.82 1.64
C PRO A 25 -17.76 1.17 2.99
N ASP A 26 -18.10 2.33 3.55
CA ASP A 26 -17.67 2.76 4.89
C ASP A 26 -18.37 1.97 6.02
N SER A 27 -19.03 0.86 5.67
CA SER A 27 -19.88 0.06 6.55
C SER A 27 -19.09 -1.12 7.10
N LEU A 28 -19.19 -1.35 8.40
CA LEU A 28 -18.45 -2.37 9.19
C LEU A 28 -18.49 -3.80 8.64
N ASN A 29 -19.43 -4.12 7.73
CA ASN A 29 -19.67 -5.46 7.18
C ASN A 29 -19.30 -5.60 5.69
N ALA A 30 -18.74 -4.58 5.06
CA ALA A 30 -18.34 -4.64 3.67
C ALA A 30 -16.82 -4.62 3.52
N GLU A 31 -16.29 -5.45 2.62
CA GLU A 31 -14.85 -5.50 2.36
C GLU A 31 -14.39 -4.19 1.71
N ALA A 32 -13.69 -3.37 2.48
CA ALA A 32 -12.93 -2.23 1.97
C ALA A 32 -11.57 -2.70 1.45
N TYR A 33 -11.07 -2.03 0.41
CA TYR A 33 -9.84 -2.33 -0.28
C TYR A 33 -8.95 -1.09 -0.37
N ILE A 34 -7.64 -1.30 -0.23
CA ILE A 34 -6.61 -0.29 -0.48
C ILE A 34 -5.89 -0.66 -1.77
N THR A 35 -5.93 0.23 -2.75
CA THR A 35 -5.19 0.11 -4.00
C THR A 35 -3.99 1.05 -3.96
N ILE A 36 -2.81 0.51 -4.23
CA ILE A 36 -1.54 1.22 -4.38
C ILE A 36 -1.16 1.15 -5.86
N ASP A 37 -1.13 2.29 -6.53
CA ASP A 37 -0.60 2.48 -7.88
C ASP A 37 0.67 3.32 -7.77
N ALA A 38 1.82 2.72 -8.08
CA ALA A 38 3.13 3.35 -7.97
C ALA A 38 3.86 3.29 -9.31
N GLN A 39 4.48 4.40 -9.73
CA GLN A 39 5.30 4.46 -10.94
C GLN A 39 6.78 4.55 -10.59
N HIS A 40 7.58 3.67 -11.20
CA HIS A 40 9.03 3.64 -11.07
C HIS A 40 9.67 3.35 -12.44
N GLU A 41 10.63 4.17 -12.87
CA GLU A 41 11.36 4.00 -14.13
C GLU A 41 10.43 3.82 -15.35
N GLY A 42 9.31 4.56 -15.37
CA GLY A 42 8.30 4.47 -16.43
C GLY A 42 7.44 3.20 -16.41
N LYS A 43 7.62 2.29 -15.44
CA LYS A 43 6.76 1.12 -15.20
C LYS A 43 5.73 1.43 -14.13
N THR A 44 4.50 0.95 -14.33
CA THR A 44 3.41 1.07 -13.33
C THR A 44 3.26 -0.23 -12.55
N HIS A 45 3.33 -0.12 -11.23
CA HIS A 45 3.17 -1.22 -10.29
C HIS A 45 1.90 -1.04 -9.48
N LYS A 46 0.96 -1.97 -9.65
CA LYS A 46 -0.33 -1.95 -8.97
C LYS A 46 -0.45 -3.08 -7.96
N ARG A 47 -0.86 -2.75 -6.73
CA ARG A 47 -1.17 -3.70 -5.67
C ARG A 47 -2.50 -3.37 -5.02
N VAL A 48 -3.28 -4.40 -4.70
CA VAL A 48 -4.58 -4.26 -4.04
C VAL A 48 -4.55 -5.13 -2.79
N PHE A 49 -4.95 -4.55 -1.66
CA PHE A 49 -5.02 -5.21 -0.37
C PHE A 49 -6.43 -5.07 0.18
N ARG A 50 -6.89 -6.06 0.95
CA ARG A 50 -8.05 -5.84 1.80
C ARG A 50 -7.63 -4.94 2.95
N GLU A 51 -8.45 -3.95 3.26
CA GLU A 51 -8.15 -3.05 4.38
C GLU A 51 -8.06 -3.81 5.70
N ALA A 52 -8.93 -4.82 5.90
CA ALA A 52 -8.90 -5.67 7.09
C ALA A 52 -7.53 -6.36 7.30
N GLU A 53 -6.87 -6.79 6.22
CA GLU A 53 -5.52 -7.39 6.31
C GLU A 53 -4.48 -6.36 6.76
N LEU A 54 -4.55 -5.14 6.22
CA LEU A 54 -3.64 -4.06 6.61
C LEU A 54 -3.90 -3.58 8.04
N VAL A 55 -5.17 -3.55 8.48
CA VAL A 55 -5.57 -3.27 9.86
C VAL A 55 -5.01 -4.33 10.80
N GLN A 56 -5.13 -5.60 10.43
CA GLN A 56 -4.59 -6.71 11.21
C GLN A 56 -3.05 -6.62 11.31
N LEU A 57 -2.35 -6.42 10.19
CA LEU A 57 -0.90 -6.21 10.18
C LEU A 57 -0.48 -5.01 11.03
N ASN A 58 -1.29 -3.95 11.05
CA ASN A 58 -1.04 -2.78 11.90
C ASN A 58 -1.23 -3.10 13.38
N ALA A 59 -2.25 -3.87 13.73
CA ALA A 59 -2.50 -4.34 15.09
C ALA A 59 -1.40 -5.30 15.59
N GLU A 60 -0.83 -6.10 14.69
CA GLU A 60 0.32 -6.98 14.96
C GLU A 60 1.66 -6.23 15.00
N GLY A 61 1.69 -4.92 14.70
CA GLY A 61 2.92 -4.13 14.62
C GLY A 61 3.80 -4.43 13.40
N LYS A 62 3.31 -5.22 12.44
CA LYS A 62 4.06 -5.71 11.27
C LYS A 62 3.87 -4.86 10.02
N LEU A 63 2.85 -3.99 9.98
CA LEU A 63 2.50 -3.21 8.78
C LEU A 63 3.71 -2.48 8.18
N ALA A 64 4.52 -1.78 9.00
CA ALA A 64 5.65 -1.01 8.48
C ALA A 64 6.70 -1.89 7.79
N GLU A 65 7.01 -3.05 8.35
CA GLU A 65 7.94 -4.01 7.75
C GLU A 65 7.38 -4.59 6.45
N THR A 66 6.10 -4.98 6.46
CA THR A 66 5.43 -5.54 5.26
C THR A 66 5.39 -4.53 4.12
N ILE A 67 5.03 -3.27 4.39
CA ILE A 67 4.98 -2.21 3.39
C ILE A 67 6.38 -1.86 2.87
N ARG A 68 7.41 -1.84 3.73
CA ARG A 68 8.81 -1.64 3.29
C ARG A 68 9.31 -2.79 2.41
N ALA A 69 9.01 -4.03 2.79
CA ALA A 69 9.35 -5.20 1.99
C ALA A 69 8.67 -5.14 0.61
N LEU A 70 7.39 -4.74 0.57
CA LEU A 70 6.66 -4.54 -0.69
C LEU A 70 7.31 -3.44 -1.56
N CYS A 71 7.67 -2.32 -0.95
CA CYS A 71 8.36 -1.21 -1.63
C CYS A 71 9.69 -1.69 -2.24
N ALA A 72 10.51 -2.41 -1.47
CA ALA A 72 11.77 -2.96 -1.94
C ALA A 72 11.57 -3.92 -3.12
N VAL A 73 10.60 -4.83 -3.03
CA VAL A 73 10.27 -5.77 -4.13
C VAL A 73 9.91 -5.03 -5.41
N ILE A 74 9.15 -3.93 -5.31
CA ILE A 74 8.78 -3.13 -6.48
C ILE A 74 10.03 -2.45 -7.08
N LEU A 75 10.87 -1.85 -6.23
CA LEU A 75 12.10 -1.16 -6.67
C LEU A 75 13.13 -2.10 -7.29
N THR A 76 13.22 -3.35 -6.82
CA THR A 76 14.14 -4.35 -7.34
C THR A 76 13.49 -5.28 -8.35
N SER A 77 12.26 -4.99 -8.81
CA SER A 77 11.66 -5.71 -9.93
C SER A 77 12.32 -5.25 -11.23
N GLU A 78 13.55 -5.72 -11.43
CA GLU A 78 14.19 -5.75 -12.74
C GLU A 78 13.36 -6.70 -13.61
N ASP A 79 12.68 -6.14 -14.61
CA ASP A 79 12.14 -6.91 -15.74
C ASP A 79 13.26 -7.07 -16.75
#